data_AF-A0A974WN42-F1
#
_entry.id   AF-A0A974WN42-F1
#
_cell.length_a   1.000
_cell.length_b   1.000
_cell.length_c   1.000
_cell.angle_alpha   90.00
_cell.angle_beta   90.00
_cell.angle_gamma   90.00
#
_symmetry.space_group_name_H-M   'P 1'
#
loop_
_entity.id
_entity.type
_entity.pdbx_description
1 polymer ?
#
loop_
_entity_poly.entity_id
_entity_poly.type
_entity_poly.pdbx_seq_one_letter_code
_entity_poly.pdbx_strand_id
1 'polypeptide(L)' 'MDSTMIHVCLQTEGAPRGDDHELGERWVCGCGDNFVYREGFNRAGYVCVEWWPAPAIPRPRRSMRRGLLFGQRKG' A
#
# COMPACT_ATOMS: atom_id res chain seq x y z
N MET A 1 -3.40 -16.66 9.19
CA MET A 1 -1.94 -16.56 9.33
C MET A 1 -1.61 -15.08 9.31
N ASP A 2 -1.62 -14.44 10.48
CA ASP A 2 -1.02 -13.11 10.65
C ASP A 2 0.49 -13.30 10.54
N SER A 3 0.99 -13.31 9.31
CA SER A 3 2.42 -13.22 9.06
C SER A 3 2.87 -11.96 9.76
N THR A 4 3.69 -12.13 10.78
CA THR A 4 4.53 -11.07 11.32
C THR A 4 5.41 -10.65 10.14
N MET A 5 4.94 -9.68 9.34
CA MET A 5 5.56 -9.22 8.11
C MET A 5 6.77 -8.41 8.54
N ILE A 6 7.80 -9.12 8.95
CA ILE A 6 9.08 -8.56 9.35
C ILE A 6 9.59 -7.79 8.14
N HIS A 7 10.19 -6.62 8.39
CA HIS A 7 10.84 -5.70 7.47
C HIS A 7 11.97 -6.33 6.61
N VAL A 8 11.95 -7.64 6.37
CA VAL A 8 12.89 -8.39 5.52
C VAL A 8 13.00 -7.76 4.14
N CYS A 9 11.88 -7.28 3.58
CA CYS A 9 11.90 -6.58 2.29
C CYS A 9 12.79 -5.32 2.32
N LEU A 10 12.77 -4.55 3.42
CA LEU A 10 13.59 -3.35 3.58
C LEU A 10 15.06 -3.66 3.91
N GLN A 11 15.40 -4.92 4.20
CA GLN A 11 16.78 -5.37 4.39
C GLN A 11 17.43 -5.86 3.09
N THR A 12 16.70 -5.87 1.98
CA THR A 12 17.22 -6.31 0.67
C THR A 12 18.19 -5.28 0.07
N GLU A 13 19.01 -5.73 -0.89
CA GLU A 13 20.00 -4.86 -1.55
C GLU A 13 19.37 -3.69 -2.32
N GLY A 14 18.19 -3.91 -2.93
CA GLY A 14 17.44 -2.88 -3.67
C GLY A 14 16.46 -2.07 -2.82
N ALA A 15 16.50 -2.20 -1.49
CA ALA A 15 15.66 -1.42 -0.61
C ALA A 15 16.11 0.05 -0.57
N PRO A 16 15.17 1.00 -0.47
CA PRO A 16 15.49 2.41 -0.23
C PRO A 16 16.22 2.53 1.11
N ARG A 17 17.34 3.26 1.12
CA ARG A 17 18.21 3.45 2.28
C ARG A 17 18.45 4.93 2.52
N GLY A 18 18.62 5.29 3.79
CA GLY A 18 18.81 6.67 4.21
C GLY A 18 17.49 7.41 4.39
N ASP A 19 17.61 8.71 4.70
CA ASP A 19 16.48 9.57 5.04
C ASP A 19 16.13 10.56 3.92
N ASP A 20 16.80 10.47 2.76
CA ASP A 20 16.61 11.32 1.57
C ASP A 20 15.39 10.88 0.74
N HIS A 21 14.26 10.67 1.42
CA HIS A 21 13.00 10.26 0.81
C HIS A 21 11.89 11.28 1.07
N GLU A 22 11.04 11.49 0.08
CA GLU A 22 9.91 12.41 0.21
C GLU A 22 8.71 11.72 0.89
N LEU A 23 7.99 12.45 1.74
CA LEU A 23 6.77 11.92 2.35
C LEU A 23 5.76 11.55 1.26
N GLY A 24 5.31 10.30 1.29
CA GLY A 24 4.42 9.71 0.29
C GLY A 24 5.13 8.97 -0.84
N GLU A 25 6.47 8.99 -0.89
CA GLU A 25 7.25 8.18 -1.82
C GLU A 25 6.89 6.69 -1.68
N ARG A 26 6.86 5.99 -2.81
CA ARG A 26 6.45 4.58 -2.88
C ARG A 26 7.56 3.73 -3.43
N TRP A 27 7.77 2.59 -2.78
CA TRP A 27 8.70 1.57 -3.22
C TRP A 27 8.01 0.21 -3.29
N VAL A 28 8.36 -0.57 -4.30
CA VAL A 28 7.84 -1.92 -4.52
C VAL A 28 9.01 -2.89 -4.44
N CYS A 29 8.94 -3.82 -3.51
CA CYS A 29 9.94 -4.87 -3.41
C CYS A 29 9.82 -5.83 -4.59
N GLY A 30 10.91 -6.51 -4.97
CA GLY A 30 10.89 -7.53 -6.02
C GLY A 30 9.92 -8.70 -5.77
N CYS A 31 9.48 -8.91 -4.53
CA CYS A 31 8.42 -9.87 -4.19
C CYS A 31 6.99 -9.38 -4.51
N GLY A 32 6.81 -8.10 -4.85
CA GLY A 32 5.51 -7.48 -5.12
C GLY A 32 4.87 -6.74 -3.94
N ASP A 33 5.48 -6.76 -2.76
CA ASP A 33 5.03 -5.98 -1.62
C ASP A 33 5.30 -4.49 -1.81
N ASN A 34 4.38 -3.65 -1.32
CA ASN A 34 4.41 -2.21 -1.50
C ASN A 34 4.64 -1.51 -0.17
N PHE A 35 5.51 -0.50 -0.20
CA PHE A 35 5.85 0.32 0.95
C PHE A 35 5.69 1.80 0.62
N VAL A 36 5.40 2.60 1.63
CA VAL A 36 5.26 4.05 1.54
C VAL A 36 6.11 4.71 2.62
N TYR A 37 6.90 5.70 2.23
CA TYR A 37 7.66 6.52 3.18
C TYR A 37 6.71 7.52 3.82
N ARG A 38 6.43 7.37 5.12
CA ARG A 38 5.46 8.21 5.82
C ARG A 38 5.74 8.27 7.32
N GLU A 39 5.09 9.23 7.97
CA GLU A 39 4.97 9.25 9.42
C GLU A 39 4.13 8.08 9.94
N GLY A 40 4.59 7.48 11.03
CA GLY A 40 3.89 6.43 11.76
C GLY A 40 4.35 6.36 13.21
N PHE A 41 3.87 5.34 13.93
CA PHE A 41 4.23 5.10 15.32
C PHE A 41 5.03 3.81 15.41
N ASN A 42 6.28 3.91 15.90
CA ASN A 42 7.09 2.73 16.13
C ASN A 42 6.49 1.83 17.22
N ARG A 43 7.08 0.66 17.45
CA ARG A 43 6.62 -0.28 18.48
C ARG A 43 6.63 0.28 19.91
N ALA A 44 7.42 1.32 20.17
CA ALA A 44 7.47 2.00 21.45
C ALA A 44 6.45 3.17 21.55
N GLY A 45 5.66 3.41 20.50
CA GLY A 45 4.61 4.43 20.46
C GLY A 45 5.12 5.84 20.14
N TYR A 46 6.37 5.99 19.70
CA TYR A 46 6.91 7.28 19.29
C TYR A 46 6.69 7.52 17.80
N VAL A 47 6.48 8.79 17.44
CA VAL A 47 6.39 9.23 16.04
C VAL A 47 7.74 9.03 15.37
N CYS A 48 7.74 8.39 14.21
CA CYS A 48 8.91 8.26 13.34
C CYS A 48 8.48 8.39 11.87
N VAL A 49 9.43 8.81 11.03
CA VAL A 49 9.29 8.78 9.58
C VAL A 49 10.09 7.57 9.09
N GLU A 50 9.42 6.60 8.49
CA GLU A 50 10.09 5.40 7.96
C GLU A 50 9.27 4.77 6.82
N TRP A 51 9.79 3.68 6.27
CA TRP A 51 9.09 2.87 5.28
C TRP A 51 8.08 1.95 5.93
N TRP A 52 6.80 2.21 5.67
CA TRP A 52 5.68 1.42 6.18
C TRP A 52 5.03 0.59 5.08
N PRO A 53 4.43 -0.57 5.40
CA PRO A 53 3.58 -1.27 4.45
C PRO A 53 2.51 -0.32 3.90
N ALA A 54 2.41 -0.26 2.57
CA ALA A 54 1.43 0.55 1.89
C ALA A 54 0.03 0.07 2.30
N PRO A 55 -0.89 0.98 2.67
CA PRO A 55 -2.23 0.59 3.02
C PRO A 55 -2.87 -0.07 1.80
N ALA A 56 -3.60 -1.16 2.02
CA ALA A 56 -4.29 -1.85 0.95
C ALA A 56 -5.21 -0.84 0.24
N ILE A 57 -4.96 -0.60 -1.05
CA ILE A 57 -5.86 0.22 -1.87
C ILE A 57 -7.20 -0.52 -1.88
N PRO A 58 -8.31 0.11 -1.44
CA PRO A 58 -9.61 -0.51 -1.52
C PRO A 58 -9.85 -0.97 -2.95
N ARG A 59 -9.89 -2.29 -3.18
CA ARG A 59 -10.24 -2.81 -4.49
C ARG A 59 -11.62 -2.27 -4.83
N PRO A 60 -11.82 -1.61 -5.98
CA PRO A 60 -13.16 -1.27 -6.44
C PRO A 60 -13.96 -2.57 -6.37
N ARG A 61 -15.01 -2.60 -5.55
CA ARG A 61 -15.95 -3.72 -5.55
C ARG A 61 -16.41 -3.80 -7.00
N ARG A 62 -16.04 -4.87 -7.71
CA ARG A 62 -16.52 -5.13 -9.07
C ARG A 62 -18.00 -4.82 -9.03
N SER A 63 -18.41 -3.78 -9.75
CA SER A 63 -19.82 -3.47 -9.91
C SER A 63 -20.41 -4.66 -10.66
N MET A 64 -20.96 -5.60 -9.90
CA MET A 64 -21.81 -6.66 -10.43
C MET A 64 -23.13 -6.02 -10.86
N ARG A 65 -23.07 -5.15 -11.87
CA ARG A 65 -24.21 -4.61 -12.62
C ARG A 65 -23.76 -4.28 -14.04
N ARG A 66 -23.25 -5.30 -14.74
CA ARG A 66 -23.50 -5.41 -16.18
C ARG A 66 -24.98 -5.76 -16.33
N GLY A 67 -25.83 -4.79 -16.67
CA GLY A 67 -27.09 -5.11 -17.37
C GLY A 67 -28.44 -4.62 -16.86
N LEU A 68 -28.58 -3.56 -16.05
CA LEU A 68 -29.93 -3.14 -15.60
C LEU A 68 -30.19 -1.61 -15.46
N LEU A 69 -29.61 -0.73 -16.27
CA LEU A 69 -29.95 0.72 -16.18
C LEU A 69 -30.16 1.48 -17.50
N PHE A 70 -30.31 0.79 -18.63
CA PHE A 70 -30.90 1.41 -19.82
C PHE A 70 -31.98 0.49 -20.37
N GLY A 71 -33.20 0.64 -19.84
CA GLY A 71 -34.40 0.14 -20.49
C GLY A 71 -34.52 0.78 -21.87
N GLN A 72 -34.90 -0.02 -22.87
CA GLN A 72 -35.32 0.45 -24.18
C GLN A 72 -36.38 1.54 -24.00
N ARG A 73 -36.06 2.79 -24.33
CA ARG A 73 -37.10 3.80 -24.54
C ARG A 73 -37.82 3.45 -25.85
N LYS A 74 -39.03 2.92 -25.76
CA LYS A 74 -40.06 3.05 -26.80
C LYS A 74 -40.79 4.36 -26.55
N GLY A 75 -40.96 5.17 -27.61
CA GLY A 75 -41.65 6.46 -27.59
C GLY A 75 -41.03 7.38 -28.61
#